data_AF-A0A1E3XC93-F1
#
_entry.id   AF-A0A1E3XC93-F1
#
_cell.length_a   1.000
_cell.length_b   1.000
_cell.length_c   1.000
_cell.angle_alpha   90.00
_cell.angle_beta   90.00
_cell.angle_gamma   90.00
#
_symmetry.space_group_name_H-M   'P 1'
#
loop_
_entity.id
_entity.type
_entity.pdbx_description
1 polymer ?
#
loop_
_entity_poly.entity_id
_entity_poly.type
_entity_poly.pdbx_seq_one_letter_code
_entity_poly.pdbx_strand_id
1 'polypeptide(L)'
;MTSFDVLPPDVNYFNSVHKIRKKESDKNNSGYYWYSLDTKKECEDVVKRVNPHLIHITSDSLSRNFIDVCRPVIMDICDSTFLTLRRSITAEKRFVIKLKKVKRLFNVWRYERQYLQKFKFFTVVAPDDAEALRKNVQDAHISIIPNGVDYDYYRPNLNEGSEPSVVFTGVMDFIPNVKGVLWFFERVLPLIRKTYPDIKF
;
A
#
# COMPACT_ATOMS: atom_id res chain seq x y z
N MET A 1 21.47 -11.70 11.48
CA MET A 1 20.14 -12.36 11.55
C MET A 1 19.44 -11.82 12.79
N THR A 2 18.73 -10.71 12.64
CA THR A 2 17.87 -10.19 13.72
C THR A 2 16.59 -10.99 13.67
N SER A 3 16.36 -11.82 14.70
CA SER A 3 15.10 -12.49 14.94
C SER A 3 14.02 -11.41 15.07
N PHE A 4 13.08 -11.39 14.13
CA PHE A 4 11.81 -10.74 14.38
C PHE A 4 11.06 -11.67 15.35
N ASP A 5 10.91 -11.24 16.60
CA ASP A 5 10.05 -11.94 17.54
C ASP A 5 8.64 -11.93 16.96
N VAL A 6 8.20 -13.09 16.50
CA VAL A 6 6.84 -13.31 16.03
C VAL A 6 5.95 -13.10 17.25
N LEU A 7 5.12 -12.06 17.20
CA LEU A 7 4.17 -11.75 18.26
C LEU A 7 3.33 -13.00 18.58
N PRO A 8 3.21 -13.41 19.86
CA PRO A 8 2.47 -14.60 20.22
C PRO A 8 1.02 -14.52 19.70
N PRO A 9 0.52 -15.58 19.04
CA PRO A 9 -0.78 -15.58 18.36
C PRO A 9 -1.98 -15.43 19.31
N ASP A 10 -1.77 -15.72 20.60
CA ASP A 10 -2.84 -15.81 21.60
C ASP A 10 -3.13 -14.49 22.32
N VAL A 11 -2.39 -13.42 22.00
CA VAL A 11 -2.60 -12.10 22.58
C VAL A 11 -3.58 -11.34 21.70
N ASN A 12 -4.73 -10.99 22.26
CA ASN A 12 -5.70 -10.14 21.58
C ASN A 12 -5.20 -8.69 21.59
N TYR A 13 -4.35 -8.33 20.62
CA TYR A 13 -3.73 -6.99 20.53
C TYR A 13 -4.74 -5.86 20.25
N PHE A 14 -5.96 -6.22 19.85
CA PHE A 14 -7.03 -5.28 19.57
C PHE A 14 -8.14 -5.44 20.61
N ASN A 15 -8.15 -4.55 21.61
CA ASN A 15 -9.24 -4.49 22.61
C ASN A 15 -10.62 -4.21 21.99
N SER A 16 -10.67 -3.73 20.74
CA SER A 16 -11.91 -3.43 20.02
C SER A 16 -11.65 -3.16 18.53
N VAL A 17 -12.44 -3.74 17.63
CA VAL A 17 -12.45 -3.40 16.20
C VAL A 17 -13.64 -2.50 15.92
N HIS A 18 -13.39 -1.28 15.44
CA HIS A 18 -14.43 -0.31 15.13
C HIS A 18 -14.52 -0.10 13.62
N LYS A 19 -15.66 -0.47 13.04
CA LYS A 19 -15.91 -0.32 11.61
C LYS A 19 -16.59 1.03 11.34
N ILE A 20 -15.82 1.98 10.83
CA ILE A 20 -16.34 3.27 10.36
C ILE A 20 -17.05 3.03 9.01
N ARG A 21 -18.36 3.28 8.97
CA ARG A 21 -19.17 3.08 7.76
C ARG A 21 -18.98 4.24 6.79
N LYS A 22 -18.68 3.93 5.53
CA LYS A 22 -18.65 4.88 4.41
C LYS A 22 -20.03 5.55 4.26
N LYS A 23 -20.12 6.83 4.63
CA LYS A 23 -21.12 7.74 4.06
C LYS A 23 -20.51 8.38 2.82
N GLU A 24 -21.28 8.49 1.74
CA GLU A 24 -20.78 9.05 0.48
C GLU A 24 -20.05 10.38 0.72
N SER A 25 -18.80 10.44 0.28
CA SER A 25 -17.97 11.63 0.40
C SER A 25 -18.55 12.76 -0.45
N ASP A 26 -18.41 13.99 0.04
CA ASP A 26 -18.57 15.21 -0.77
C ASP A 26 -17.96 15.03 -2.17
N LYS A 27 -18.79 15.18 -3.21
CA LYS A 27 -18.41 15.07 -4.62
C LYS A 27 -17.32 16.07 -5.06
N ASN A 28 -16.91 16.98 -4.16
CA ASN A 28 -15.94 18.04 -4.39
C ASN A 28 -14.50 17.70 -3.99
N ASN A 29 -14.23 16.59 -3.29
CA ASN A 29 -12.86 16.15 -3.07
C ASN A 29 -12.43 15.25 -4.24
N SER A 30 -11.30 15.57 -4.86
CA SER A 30 -10.61 14.70 -5.83
C SER A 30 -10.61 13.28 -5.28
N GLY A 31 -11.36 12.35 -5.90
CA GLY A 31 -11.80 11.04 -5.37
C GLY A 31 -10.71 10.03 -4.98
N TYR A 32 -9.74 10.46 -4.18
CA TYR A 32 -8.60 9.73 -3.65
C TYR A 32 -8.54 9.83 -2.12
N TYR A 33 -9.09 10.89 -1.52
CA TYR A 33 -8.92 11.19 -0.10
C TYR A 33 -10.26 11.17 0.64
N TRP A 34 -10.38 10.26 1.61
CA TRP A 34 -11.60 10.03 2.38
C TRP A 34 -11.70 11.03 3.52
N TYR A 35 -12.51 12.07 3.31
CA TYR A 35 -12.79 13.04 4.34
C TYR A 35 -14.25 13.49 4.27
N SER A 36 -14.93 13.34 5.40
CA SER A 36 -16.20 14.00 5.70
C SER A 36 -16.16 14.46 7.16
N LEU A 37 -16.93 15.49 7.50
CA LEU A 37 -17.04 15.94 8.89
C LEU A 37 -17.62 14.83 9.79
N ASP A 38 -18.55 14.03 9.26
CA ASP A 38 -19.12 12.86 9.95
C ASP A 38 -18.03 11.83 10.29
N THR A 39 -17.20 11.45 9.31
CA THR A 39 -16.11 10.50 9.50
C THR A 39 -15.06 11.02 10.47
N LYS A 40 -14.71 12.31 10.39
CA LYS A 40 -13.80 12.94 11.34
C LYS A 40 -14.34 12.85 12.78
N LYS A 41 -15.62 13.21 12.97
CA LYS A 41 -16.27 13.14 14.28
C LYS A 41 -16.31 11.71 14.82
N GLU A 42 -16.61 10.73 13.98
CA GLU A 42 -16.60 9.32 14.36
C GLU A 42 -15.21 8.85 14.80
N CYS A 43 -14.16 9.23 14.08
CA CYS A 43 -12.78 8.96 14.51
C CYS A 43 -12.46 9.59 15.87
N GLU A 44 -12.82 10.87 16.07
CA GLU A 44 -12.59 11.58 17.33
C GLU A 44 -13.33 10.92 18.50
N ASP A 45 -14.58 10.50 18.30
CA ASP A 45 -15.39 9.82 19.31
C ASP A 45 -14.80 8.46 19.68
N VAL A 46 -14.29 7.70 18.70
CA VAL A 46 -13.58 6.43 18.96
C VAL A 46 -12.30 6.69 19.75
N VAL A 47 -11.51 7.70 19.38
CA VAL A 47 -10.27 8.03 20.09
C VAL A 47 -10.56 8.45 21.53
N LYS A 48 -11.60 9.25 21.78
CA LYS A 48 -12.02 9.63 23.14
C LYS A 48 -12.48 8.44 23.96
N ARG A 49 -13.29 7.55 23.37
CA ARG A 49 -13.83 6.36 24.05
C ARG A 49 -12.75 5.32 24.37
N VAL A 50 -11.91 5.00 23.40
CA VAL A 50 -10.87 3.96 23.53
C VAL A 50 -9.64 4.49 24.28
N ASN A 51 -9.37 5.79 24.18
CA ASN A 51 -8.25 6.47 24.81
C ASN A 51 -6.87 5.82 24.49
N PRO A 52 -6.55 5.54 23.22
CA PRO A 52 -5.40 4.70 22.84
C PRO A 52 -4.06 5.40 23.08
N HIS A 53 -3.05 4.66 23.54
CA HIS A 53 -1.68 5.16 23.66
C HIS A 53 -1.03 5.47 22.30
N LEU A 54 -1.48 4.79 21.24
CA LEU A 54 -0.97 4.87 19.88
C LEU A 54 -2.11 4.62 18.89
N ILE A 55 -2.11 5.36 17.78
CA ILE A 55 -3.04 5.16 16.67
C ILE A 55 -2.26 4.67 15.46
N HIS A 56 -2.67 3.55 14.90
CA HIS A 56 -2.12 3.02 13.66
C HIS A 56 -3.15 3.22 12.54
N ILE A 57 -2.79 3.92 11.47
CA ILE A 57 -3.68 4.14 10.33
C ILE A 57 -3.09 3.53 9.07
N THR A 58 -3.88 2.69 8.41
CA THR A 58 -3.55 2.13 7.10
C THR A 58 -4.10 3.05 6.02
N SER A 59 -3.24 3.49 5.09
CA SER A 59 -3.49 4.46 4.02
C SER A 59 -3.40 5.95 4.40
N ASP A 60 -2.68 6.68 3.55
CA ASP A 60 -2.61 8.14 3.45
C ASP A 60 -3.98 8.84 3.42
N SER A 61 -4.98 8.16 2.89
CA SER A 61 -6.32 8.69 2.67
C SER A 61 -7.09 9.04 3.95
N LEU A 62 -6.72 8.44 5.08
CA LEU A 62 -7.31 8.71 6.38
C LEU A 62 -6.63 9.84 7.16
N SER A 63 -5.47 10.32 6.69
CA SER A 63 -4.63 11.31 7.41
C SER A 63 -5.42 12.49 7.93
N ARG A 64 -6.31 13.06 7.11
CA ARG A 64 -7.13 14.23 7.48
C ARG A 64 -8.03 14.04 8.71
N ASN A 65 -8.41 12.80 9.03
CA ASN A 65 -9.28 12.51 10.18
C ASN A 65 -8.50 12.50 11.51
N PHE A 66 -7.16 12.47 11.47
CA PHE A 66 -6.31 12.31 12.65
C PHE A 66 -5.33 13.47 12.89
N ILE A 67 -5.42 14.55 12.10
CA ILE A 67 -4.52 15.72 12.22
C ILE A 67 -4.61 16.40 13.59
N ASP A 68 -5.82 16.53 14.12
CA ASP A 68 -6.08 17.29 15.35
C ASP A 68 -6.13 16.39 16.59
N VAL A 69 -5.72 15.13 16.45
CA VAL A 69 -5.76 14.15 17.53
C VAL A 69 -4.50 14.26 18.39
N CYS A 70 -4.68 14.48 19.69
CA CYS A 70 -3.59 14.60 20.66
C CYS A 70 -2.97 13.25 21.08
N ARG A 71 -2.80 12.31 20.14
CA ARG A 71 -2.16 11.00 20.37
C ARG A 71 -1.11 10.74 19.30
N PRO A 72 -0.05 9.97 19.61
CA PRO A 72 0.90 9.51 18.59
C PRO A 72 0.16 8.73 17.49
N VAL A 73 0.47 9.06 16.24
CA VAL A 73 -0.08 8.38 15.06
C VAL A 73 1.07 7.82 14.22
N ILE A 74 0.99 6.53 13.89
CA ILE A 74 1.84 5.87 12.90
C ILE A 74 1.03 5.66 11.64
N MET A 75 1.57 6.14 10.52
CA MET A 75 0.97 6.02 9.21
C MET A 75 1.58 4.86 8.43
N ASP A 76 0.78 3.85 8.15
CA ASP A 76 1.18 2.75 7.28
C ASP A 76 0.83 3.07 5.83
N ILE A 77 1.88 3.36 5.06
CA ILE A 77 1.83 3.70 3.64
C ILE A 77 2.28 2.46 2.87
N CYS A 78 1.32 1.57 2.59
CA CYS A 78 1.60 0.30 1.93
C CYS A 78 2.16 0.48 0.51
N ASP A 79 1.60 1.44 -0.23
CA ASP A 79 2.07 1.84 -1.56
C ASP A 79 2.12 3.38 -1.64
N SER A 80 3.18 3.95 -2.18
CA SER A 80 3.20 5.38 -2.49
C SER A 80 2.19 5.70 -3.60
N THR A 81 1.11 6.38 -3.25
CA THR A 81 0.11 6.89 -4.20
C THR A 81 0.78 7.74 -5.29
N PHE A 82 1.73 8.59 -4.90
CA PHE A 82 2.53 9.40 -5.81
C PHE A 82 3.34 8.54 -6.81
N LEU A 83 4.11 7.55 -6.35
CA LEU A 83 4.91 6.70 -7.25
C LEU A 83 4.03 5.88 -8.19
N THR A 84 2.96 5.29 -7.67
CA THR A 84 2.01 4.50 -8.44
C THR A 84 1.40 5.33 -9.57
N LEU A 85 0.97 6.55 -9.26
CA LEU A 85 0.40 7.45 -10.26
C LEU A 85 1.44 7.94 -11.26
N ARG A 86 2.67 8.24 -10.82
CA ARG A 86 3.79 8.61 -11.70
C ARG A 86 4.13 7.49 -12.68
N ARG A 87 4.24 6.24 -12.21
CA ARG A 87 4.46 5.05 -13.05
C ARG A 87 3.30 4.85 -14.05
N SER A 88 2.06 5.09 -13.61
CA SER A 88 0.86 5.01 -14.47
C SER A 88 0.82 6.09 -15.56
N ILE A 89 1.38 7.28 -15.32
CA ILE A 89 1.50 8.36 -16.33
C ILE A 89 2.52 7.98 -17.41
N THR A 90 3.66 7.41 -17.02
CA THR A 90 4.70 6.98 -17.97
C THR A 90 4.20 5.85 -18.87
N ALA A 91 3.33 4.98 -18.35
CA ALA A 91 2.72 3.89 -19.11
C ALA A 91 1.56 4.34 -20.02
N GLU A 92 0.99 5.53 -19.81
CA GLU A 92 -0.19 6.01 -20.52
C GLU A 92 0.16 6.55 -21.90
N LYS A 93 -0.48 5.99 -22.94
CA LYS A 93 -0.29 6.41 -24.34
C LYS A 93 -1.25 7.54 -24.74
N ARG A 94 -2.44 7.64 -24.13
CA ARG A 94 -3.49 8.59 -24.55
C ARG A 94 -3.29 9.95 -23.88
N PHE A 95 -3.04 10.99 -24.68
CA PHE A 95 -2.69 12.34 -24.19
C PHE A 95 -3.74 12.95 -23.23
N VAL A 96 -5.03 12.88 -23.55
CA VAL A 96 -6.10 13.42 -22.69
C VAL A 96 -6.13 12.72 -21.33
N ILE A 97 -5.94 11.40 -21.30
CA ILE A 97 -5.89 10.63 -20.05
C ILE A 97 -4.62 10.98 -19.28
N LYS A 98 -3.50 11.13 -19.98
CA LYS A 98 -2.22 11.53 -19.41
C LYS A 98 -2.32 12.89 -18.70
N LEU A 99 -2.95 13.89 -19.33
CA LEU A 99 -3.20 15.20 -18.71
C LEU A 99 -4.06 15.09 -17.44
N LYS A 100 -5.14 14.29 -17.47
CA LYS A 100 -5.98 14.05 -16.28
C LYS A 100 -5.16 13.41 -15.15
N LYS A 101 -4.31 12.43 -15.47
CA LYS A 101 -3.42 11.77 -14.49
C LYS A 101 -2.36 12.75 -13.95
N VAL A 102 -1.79 13.61 -14.78
CA VAL A 102 -0.83 14.66 -14.34
C VAL A 102 -1.50 15.64 -13.38
N LYS A 103 -2.72 16.12 -13.70
CA LYS A 103 -3.50 16.95 -12.76
C LYS A 103 -3.74 16.22 -11.43
N ARG A 104 -4.07 14.92 -11.49
CA ARG A 104 -4.25 14.07 -10.31
C ARG A 104 -2.95 13.94 -9.50
N LEU A 105 -1.80 13.79 -10.17
CA LEU A 105 -0.49 13.71 -9.54
C LEU A 105 -0.15 14.99 -8.78
N PHE A 106 -0.43 16.14 -9.39
CA PHE A 106 -0.24 17.43 -8.73
C PHE A 106 -1.11 17.56 -7.46
N ASN A 107 -2.37 17.12 -7.53
CA ASN A 107 -3.26 17.12 -6.36
C ASN A 107 -2.77 16.19 -5.25
N VAL A 108 -2.29 15.00 -5.60
CA VAL A 108 -1.70 14.04 -4.64
C VAL A 108 -0.46 14.66 -4.00
N TRP A 109 0.47 15.17 -4.80
CA TRP A 109 1.69 15.82 -4.31
C TRP A 109 1.38 16.98 -3.34
N ARG A 110 0.42 17.85 -3.70
CA ARG A 110 -0.01 18.96 -2.83
C ARG A 110 -0.64 18.46 -1.53
N TYR A 111 -1.46 17.42 -1.62
CA TYR A 111 -2.11 16.81 -0.46
C TYR A 111 -1.08 16.18 0.49
N GLU A 112 -0.17 15.35 -0.04
CA GLU A 112 0.87 14.68 0.75
C GLU A 112 1.70 15.71 1.52
N ARG A 113 2.16 16.77 0.84
CA ARG A 113 2.89 17.88 1.48
C ARG A 113 2.07 18.64 2.53
N GLN A 114 0.77 18.80 2.32
CA GLN A 114 -0.07 19.56 3.25
C GLN A 114 -0.44 18.77 4.50
N TYR A 115 -0.72 17.47 4.33
CA TYR A 115 -1.34 16.66 5.37
C TYR A 115 -0.41 15.61 5.95
N LEU A 116 0.39 14.91 5.14
CA LEU A 116 1.34 13.93 5.65
C LEU A 116 2.47 14.63 6.43
N GLN A 117 2.84 15.87 6.06
CA GLN A 117 3.81 16.67 6.81
C GLN A 117 3.45 16.92 8.29
N LYS A 118 2.18 16.69 8.67
CA LYS A 118 1.71 16.82 10.06
C LYS A 118 1.97 15.56 10.90
N PHE A 119 2.42 14.47 10.27
CA PHE A 119 2.72 13.21 10.91
C PHE A 119 4.24 13.00 10.93
N LYS A 120 4.73 12.32 11.97
CA LYS A 120 6.17 12.08 12.17
C LYS A 120 6.58 10.65 11.85
N PHE A 121 5.73 9.68 12.12
CA PHE A 121 6.08 8.26 12.06
C PHE A 121 5.33 7.57 10.92
N PHE A 122 6.10 6.87 10.09
CA PHE A 122 5.60 6.18 8.91
C PHE A 122 6.18 4.78 8.83
N THR A 123 5.38 3.85 8.33
CA THR A 123 5.83 2.54 7.87
C THR A 123 5.58 2.45 6.36
N VAL A 124 6.51 1.80 5.65
CA VAL A 124 6.40 1.53 4.22
C VAL A 124 6.87 0.11 3.93
N VAL A 125 6.44 -0.46 2.80
CA VAL A 125 6.80 -1.83 2.42
C VAL A 125 8.14 -1.87 1.68
N ALA A 126 8.39 -0.91 0.78
CA ALA A 126 9.58 -0.91 -0.07
C ALA A 126 10.51 0.30 0.15
N PRO A 127 11.82 0.16 -0.10
CA PRO A 127 12.77 1.28 -0.05
C PRO A 127 12.42 2.44 -1.00
N ASP A 128 11.90 2.13 -2.19
CA ASP A 128 11.46 3.14 -3.17
C ASP A 128 10.39 4.06 -2.58
N ASP A 129 9.43 3.49 -1.84
CA ASP A 129 8.36 4.26 -1.18
C ASP A 129 8.92 5.14 -0.07
N ALA A 130 9.90 4.64 0.70
CA ALA A 130 10.60 5.44 1.70
C ALA A 130 11.29 6.65 1.06
N GLU A 131 11.98 6.47 -0.06
CA GLU A 131 12.66 7.56 -0.75
C GLU A 131 11.67 8.60 -1.30
N ALA A 132 10.56 8.14 -1.89
CA ALA A 132 9.52 9.04 -2.39
C ALA A 132 8.87 9.83 -1.26
N LEU A 133 8.60 9.19 -0.12
CA LEU A 133 7.98 9.83 1.03
C LEU A 133 8.92 10.88 1.65
N ARG A 134 10.22 10.60 1.79
CA ARG A 134 11.21 11.59 2.29
C ARG A 134 11.28 12.86 1.44
N LYS A 135 11.02 12.76 0.13
CA LYS A 135 10.99 13.94 -0.76
C LYS A 135 9.77 14.83 -0.53
N ASN A 136 8.68 14.26 -0.01
CA ASN A 136 7.41 14.95 0.19
C ASN A 136 7.15 15.33 1.65
N VAL A 137 7.72 14.60 2.61
CA VAL A 137 7.55 14.84 4.05
C VAL A 137 8.93 15.03 4.70
N GLN A 138 9.19 16.27 5.14
CA GLN A 138 10.38 16.63 5.90
C GLN A 138 10.31 16.02 7.30
N ASP A 139 11.46 15.64 7.86
CA ASP A 139 11.60 15.04 9.20
C ASP A 139 10.78 13.74 9.41
N ALA A 140 10.47 13.03 8.33
CA ALA A 140 9.77 11.76 8.38
C ALA A 140 10.64 10.66 9.01
N HIS A 141 10.18 10.09 10.12
CA HIS A 141 10.71 8.84 10.68
C HIS A 141 10.05 7.66 9.98
N ILE A 142 10.76 7.06 9.01
CA ILE A 142 10.23 5.99 8.16
C ILE A 142 10.91 4.68 8.51
N SER A 143 10.10 3.67 8.85
CA SER A 143 10.54 2.27 8.99
C SER A 143 10.08 1.46 7.77
N ILE A 144 10.98 0.65 7.21
CA ILE A 144 10.62 -0.27 6.12
C ILE A 144 10.23 -1.60 6.77
N ILE A 145 8.96 -1.98 6.64
CA ILE A 145 8.39 -3.22 7.17
C ILE A 145 7.85 -4.01 5.97
N PRO A 146 8.61 -5.00 5.46
CA PRO A 146 8.13 -5.83 4.35
C PRO A 146 6.94 -6.68 4.80
N ASN A 147 6.01 -6.93 3.88
CA ASN A 147 4.90 -7.85 4.14
C ASN A 147 5.43 -9.26 4.38
N GLY A 148 5.00 -9.86 5.49
CA GLY A 148 5.30 -11.25 5.82
C GLY A 148 4.34 -12.22 5.13
N VAL A 149 4.76 -13.49 5.06
CA VAL A 149 3.92 -14.63 4.68
C VAL A 149 3.99 -15.67 5.79
N ASP A 150 2.86 -16.33 6.07
CA ASP A 150 2.79 -17.41 7.04
C ASP A 150 3.47 -18.66 6.47
N TYR A 151 4.66 -19.01 6.96
CA TYR A 151 5.41 -20.17 6.47
C TYR A 151 4.81 -21.52 6.90
N ASP A 152 4.04 -21.55 8.00
CA ASP A 152 3.39 -22.77 8.47
C ASP A 152 2.18 -23.09 7.60
N TYR A 153 1.41 -22.07 7.24
CA TYR A 153 0.30 -22.20 6.28
C TYR A 153 0.80 -22.43 4.84
N TYR A 154 1.77 -21.65 4.36
CA TYR A 154 2.30 -21.73 2.99
C TYR A 154 3.50 -22.67 2.85
N ARG A 155 3.40 -23.87 3.42
CA ARG A 155 4.46 -24.88 3.36
C ARG A 155 4.44 -25.61 2.01
N PRO A 156 5.57 -25.70 1.28
CA PRO A 156 5.62 -26.45 0.03
C PRO A 156 5.39 -27.94 0.31
N ASN A 157 4.48 -28.57 -0.44
CA ASN A 157 4.32 -30.02 -0.43
C ASN A 157 5.40 -30.64 -1.33
N LEU A 158 6.47 -31.17 -0.71
CA LEU A 158 7.61 -31.76 -1.44
C LEU A 158 7.33 -33.16 -1.99
N ASN A 159 6.17 -33.76 -1.69
CA ASN A 159 5.83 -35.13 -2.09
C ASN A 159 5.08 -35.21 -3.42
N GLU A 160 4.71 -34.07 -4.02
CA GLU A 160 4.11 -34.03 -5.35
C GLU A 160 5.19 -33.74 -6.38
N GLY A 161 5.53 -34.77 -7.17
CA GLY A 161 6.35 -34.60 -8.36
C GLY A 161 5.57 -33.80 -9.40
N SER A 162 5.67 -32.47 -9.34
CA SER A 162 5.09 -31.62 -10.37
C SER A 162 5.98 -31.66 -11.61
N GLU A 163 5.36 -31.85 -12.76
CA GLU A 163 6.03 -31.62 -14.04
C GLU A 163 6.63 -30.20 -14.04
N PRO A 164 7.80 -29.99 -14.68
CA PRO A 164 8.41 -28.67 -14.77
C PRO A 164 7.40 -27.64 -15.26
N SER A 165 7.04 -26.71 -14.38
CA SER A 165 6.01 -25.72 -14.64
C SER A 165 6.40 -24.38 -14.05
N VAL A 166 5.95 -23.32 -14.70
CA VAL A 166 6.06 -21.95 -14.24
C VAL A 166 4.66 -21.42 -14.10
N VAL A 167 4.37 -20.75 -12.98
CA VAL A 167 3.09 -20.09 -12.76
C VAL A 167 3.34 -18.61 -12.56
N PHE A 168 2.60 -17.78 -13.29
CA PHE A 168 2.54 -16.34 -13.03
C PHE A 168 1.24 -16.02 -12.30
N THR A 169 1.33 -15.54 -11.07
CA THR A 169 0.16 -15.16 -10.26
C THR A 169 0.04 -13.64 -10.16
N GLY A 170 -1.17 -13.12 -10.35
CA GLY A 170 -1.48 -11.71 -10.11
C GLY A 170 -2.84 -11.31 -10.66
N VAL A 171 -3.42 -10.25 -10.12
CA VAL A 171 -4.65 -9.66 -10.67
C VAL A 171 -4.32 -8.90 -11.96
N MET A 172 -5.05 -9.18 -13.05
CA MET A 172 -4.73 -8.67 -14.40
C MET A 172 -5.33 -7.28 -14.69
N ASP A 173 -6.08 -6.72 -13.76
CA ASP A 173 -6.45 -5.30 -13.76
C ASP A 173 -5.31 -4.39 -13.26
N PHE A 174 -4.29 -4.98 -12.61
CA PHE A 174 -3.09 -4.27 -12.18
C PHE A 174 -2.03 -4.27 -13.28
N ILE A 175 -1.81 -3.11 -13.89
CA ILE A 175 -0.90 -2.92 -15.04
C ILE A 175 0.50 -3.51 -14.84
N PRO A 176 1.15 -3.40 -13.65
CA PRO A 176 2.44 -4.05 -13.42
C PRO A 176 2.44 -5.56 -13.64
N ASN A 177 1.37 -6.26 -13.27
CA ASN A 177 1.25 -7.71 -13.49
C ASN A 177 1.18 -8.04 -14.98
N VAL A 178 0.37 -7.29 -15.73
CA VAL A 178 0.24 -7.44 -17.20
C VAL A 178 1.58 -7.20 -17.88
N LYS A 179 2.32 -6.15 -17.47
CA LYS A 179 3.65 -5.88 -18.01
C LYS A 179 4.64 -6.99 -17.65
N GLY A 180 4.58 -7.49 -16.42
CA GLY A 180 5.46 -8.56 -15.95
C GLY A 180 5.25 -9.85 -16.73
N VAL A 181 4.00 -10.29 -16.91
CA VAL A 181 3.68 -11.53 -17.62
C VAL A 181 4.04 -11.45 -19.11
N LEU A 182 3.79 -10.32 -19.76
CA LEU A 182 4.17 -10.12 -21.17
C LEU A 182 5.70 -10.10 -21.34
N TRP A 183 6.42 -9.39 -20.47
CA TRP A 183 7.88 -9.39 -20.49
C TRP A 183 8.45 -10.80 -20.27
N PHE A 184 7.90 -11.53 -19.29
CA PHE A 184 8.30 -12.91 -19.03
C PHE A 184 8.06 -13.80 -20.26
N PHE A 185 6.87 -13.73 -20.85
CA PHE A 185 6.50 -14.52 -22.02
C PHE A 185 7.40 -14.23 -23.23
N GLU A 186 7.71 -12.95 -23.49
CA GLU A 186 8.51 -12.53 -24.65
C GLU A 186 10.01 -12.73 -24.48
N ARG A 187 10.54 -12.59 -23.25
CA ARG A 187 12.00 -12.49 -23.00
C ARG A 187 12.58 -13.64 -22.20
N VAL A 188 11.82 -14.23 -21.29
CA VAL A 188 12.33 -15.21 -20.32
C VAL A 188 11.88 -16.63 -20.66
N LEU A 189 10.59 -16.84 -20.90
CA LEU A 189 10.04 -18.16 -21.23
C LEU A 189 10.76 -18.84 -22.41
N PRO A 190 11.13 -18.14 -23.52
CA PRO A 190 11.86 -18.77 -24.61
C PRO A 190 13.26 -19.25 -24.20
N LEU A 191 13.90 -18.58 -23.24
CA LEU A 191 15.21 -18.98 -22.71
C LEU A 191 15.09 -20.22 -21.82
N ILE A 192 14.05 -20.27 -20.99
CA ILE A 192 13.78 -21.43 -20.14
C ILE A 192 13.45 -22.65 -21.01
N ARG A 193 12.63 -22.49 -22.05
CA ARG A 193 12.28 -23.56 -23.00
C ARG A 193 13.47 -24.16 -23.75
N LYS A 194 14.60 -23.44 -23.88
CA LYS A 194 15.84 -24.01 -24.44
C LYS A 194 16.44 -25.08 -23.53
N THR A 195 16.26 -24.95 -22.22
CA THR A 195 16.81 -25.89 -21.22
C THR A 195 15.76 -26.94 -20.82
N TYR A 196 14.49 -26.55 -20.76
CA TYR A 196 13.35 -27.40 -20.41
C TYR A 196 12.29 -27.33 -21.52
N PRO A 197 12.41 -28.12 -22.60
CA PRO A 197 11.51 -28.06 -23.74
C PRO A 197 10.04 -28.32 -23.38
N ASP A 198 9.81 -29.23 -22.43
CA ASP A 198 8.46 -29.66 -22.01
C ASP A 198 7.86 -28.78 -20.90
N ILE A 199 8.47 -27.63 -20.58
CA ILE A 199 8.00 -26.78 -19.49
C ILE A 199 6.62 -26.18 -19.77
N LYS A 200 5.73 -26.29 -18.79
CA LYS A 200 4.38 -25.70 -18.83
C LYS A 200 4.39 -24.28 -18.26
N PHE A 201 3.68 -23.37 -18.91
CA PHE A 201 3.43 -22.00 -18.44
C PHE A 201 1.97 -21.63 -18.73
#